data_AF-A0AAD9JY61-F1
#
_entry.id   AF-A0AAD9JY61-F1
#
_cell.length_a   1.000
_cell.length_b   1.000
_cell.length_c   1.000
_cell.angle_alpha   90.00
_cell.angle_beta   90.00
_cell.angle_gamma   90.00
#
_symmetry.space_group_name_H-M   'P 1'
#
loop_
_entity.id
_entity.type
_entity.pdbx_description
1 polymer ?
#
loop_
_entity_poly.entity_id
_entity_poly.type
_entity_poly.pdbx_seq_one_letter_code
_entity_poly.pdbx_strand_id
1 'polypeptide(L)'
;MPRSLPWLRQHPLFAMLLMVILALLLFAQFSINAFVTGTYHVEPRLIETFYINDTSSSFRTGGEILARLRDGYRKMPLTAIQLYYNKTGLRSLFRFLSGAPKELPPCLFPPRNLVGQISVSYQSMSWKKLESLHTEVDPGGKWRPHNCTSPYRVAIIVPYRDRIDHLKIFLNHIHPFLQKQLIAYGIYVIEQVCNVSRDK
;
A
#
# COMPACT_ATOMS: atom_id res chain seq x y z
N MET A 1 -56.75 6.92 0.62
CA MET A 1 -56.95 8.39 0.67
C MET A 1 -56.01 8.98 1.71
N PRO A 2 -54.89 9.64 1.33
CA PRO A 2 -54.11 10.42 2.28
C PRO A 2 -54.76 11.80 2.46
N ARG A 3 -55.00 12.19 3.71
CA ARG A 3 -55.50 13.53 4.07
C ARG A 3 -54.38 14.54 3.80
N SER A 4 -54.58 15.40 2.81
CA SER A 4 -53.78 16.60 2.61
C SER A 4 -53.83 17.47 3.87
N LEU A 5 -52.67 17.84 4.44
CA LEU A 5 -52.58 18.75 5.58
C LEU A 5 -53.07 20.16 5.15
N PRO A 6 -54.18 20.69 5.71
CA PRO A 6 -54.80 21.92 5.20
C PRO A 6 -54.08 23.23 5.58
N TRP A 7 -53.07 23.17 6.45
CA TRP A 7 -52.47 24.36 7.06
C TRP A 7 -51.38 25.06 6.22
N LEU A 8 -50.84 24.38 5.21
CA LEU A 8 -49.74 24.91 4.38
C LEU A 8 -50.16 26.03 3.39
N ARG A 9 -51.45 26.36 3.31
CA ARG A 9 -51.98 27.32 2.33
C ARG A 9 -52.37 28.70 2.90
N GLN A 10 -52.47 28.86 4.22
CA GLN A 10 -53.00 30.10 4.81
C GLN A 10 -51.95 31.15 5.19
N HIS A 11 -50.67 30.76 5.33
CA HIS A 11 -49.59 31.71 5.63
C HIS A 11 -48.35 31.43 4.77
N PRO A 12 -48.32 31.89 3.51
CA PRO A 12 -47.22 31.61 2.59
C PRO A 12 -45.86 32.11 3.13
N LEU A 13 -45.86 33.22 3.88
CA LEU A 13 -44.66 33.74 4.53
C LEU A 13 -44.11 32.81 5.62
N PHE A 14 -44.98 32.14 6.39
CA PHE A 14 -44.55 31.20 7.43
C PHE A 14 -43.96 29.93 6.81
N ALA A 15 -44.58 29.42 5.74
CA ALA A 15 -44.04 28.29 4.98
C ALA A 15 -42.69 28.64 4.34
N MET A 16 -42.55 29.85 3.78
CA MET A 16 -41.28 30.33 3.23
C MET A 16 -40.21 30.49 4.33
N LEU A 17 -40.55 31.07 5.48
CA LEU A 17 -39.65 31.21 6.62
C LEU A 17 -39.19 29.84 7.14
N LEU A 18 -40.12 28.88 7.28
CA LEU A 18 -39.81 27.53 7.73
C LEU A 18 -38.87 26.80 6.74
N MET A 19 -39.11 26.93 5.44
CA MET A 19 -38.24 26.34 4.41
C MET A 19 -36.83 26.96 4.41
N VAL A 20 -36.73 28.28 4.62
CA VAL A 20 -35.44 28.98 4.75
C VAL A 20 -34.69 28.53 6.00
N ILE A 21 -35.37 28.43 7.15
CA ILE A 21 -34.77 27.95 8.40
C ILE A 21 -34.29 26.50 8.24
N LEU A 22 -35.10 25.61 7.66
CA LEU A 22 -34.70 24.23 7.40
C LEU A 22 -33.49 24.14 6.45
N ALA A 23 -33.44 24.97 5.40
CA ALA A 23 -32.29 25.04 4.50
C ALA A 23 -31.02 25.53 5.20
N LEU A 24 -31.12 26.54 6.07
CA LEU A 24 -29.98 27.03 6.87
C LEU A 24 -29.48 25.99 7.88
N LEU A 25 -30.39 25.25 8.53
CA LEU A 25 -30.02 24.17 9.44
C LEU A 25 -29.34 23.02 8.71
N LEU A 26 -29.84 22.65 7.51
CA LEU A 26 -29.21 21.65 6.67
C LEU A 26 -27.83 22.11 6.15
N PHE A 27 -27.70 23.38 5.78
CA PHE A 27 -26.42 23.95 5.36
C PHE A 27 -25.42 23.99 6.51
N ALA A 28 -25.85 24.38 7.72
CA ALA A 28 -25.02 24.34 8.92
C ALA A 28 -24.57 22.90 9.26
N GLN A 29 -25.47 21.91 9.16
CA GLN A 29 -25.11 20.51 9.36
C GLN A 29 -24.13 20.01 8.29
N PHE A 30 -24.31 20.42 7.03
CA PHE A 30 -23.39 20.11 5.94
C PHE A 30 -22.02 20.75 6.18
N SER A 31 -21.96 22.01 6.62
CA SER A 31 -20.71 22.70 6.98
C SER A 31 -20.01 22.05 8.17
N ILE A 32 -20.74 21.61 9.19
CA ILE A 32 -20.16 20.87 10.33
C ILE A 32 -19.61 19.53 9.86
N ASN A 33 -20.35 18.78 9.03
CA ASN A 33 -19.87 17.50 8.48
C ASN A 33 -18.67 17.69 7.51
N ALA A 34 -18.66 18.76 6.72
CA ALA A 34 -17.55 19.13 5.85
C ALA A 34 -16.32 19.58 6.65
N PHE A 35 -16.53 20.26 7.78
CA PHE A 35 -15.45 20.66 8.68
C PHE A 35 -14.89 19.47 9.45
N VAL A 36 -15.74 18.58 9.97
CA VAL A 36 -15.34 17.33 10.61
C VAL A 36 -14.52 16.47 9.66
N THR A 37 -14.90 16.38 8.37
CA THR A 37 -14.08 15.70 7.35
C THR A 37 -12.80 16.45 6.98
N GLY A 38 -12.77 17.79 7.09
CA GLY A 38 -11.58 18.61 6.86
C GLY A 38 -10.56 18.65 8.00
N THR A 39 -10.96 18.32 9.24
CA THR A 39 -10.07 18.33 10.41
C THR A 39 -9.46 16.98 10.79
N TYR A 40 -9.82 15.89 10.09
CA TYR A 40 -9.03 14.65 10.15
C TYR A 40 -7.78 14.78 9.31
N HIS A 41 -6.95 15.77 9.62
CA HIS A 41 -5.55 15.73 9.26
C HIS A 41 -4.89 14.75 10.23
N VAL A 42 -5.11 13.45 10.00
CA VAL A 42 -4.22 12.43 10.56
C VAL A 42 -2.92 12.65 9.83
N GLU A 43 -2.02 13.44 10.40
CA GLU A 43 -0.64 13.47 9.97
C GLU A 43 -0.11 12.06 10.19
N PRO A 44 0.09 11.25 9.13
CA PRO A 44 0.69 9.96 9.31
C PRO A 44 2.14 10.26 9.66
N ARG A 45 2.46 10.28 10.96
CA ARG A 45 3.85 10.13 11.37
C ARG A 45 4.34 8.89 10.66
N LEU A 46 5.29 9.12 9.78
CA LEU A 46 5.78 8.21 8.76
C LEU A 46 5.83 6.78 9.29
N ILE A 47 5.33 5.87 8.45
CA ILE A 47 5.58 4.44 8.55
C ILE A 47 7.09 4.28 8.66
N GLU A 48 7.60 4.18 9.89
CA GLU A 48 8.96 3.71 10.10
C GLU A 48 8.95 2.26 9.66
N THR A 49 9.42 2.02 8.44
CA THR A 49 9.64 0.68 7.92
C THR A 49 10.76 0.06 8.75
N PHE A 50 10.37 -0.54 9.88
CA PHE A 50 11.27 -1.29 10.76
C PHE A 50 11.63 -2.62 10.09
N TYR A 51 12.61 -2.56 9.18
CA TYR A 51 13.69 -3.55 9.19
C TYR A 51 14.92 -2.75 9.62
N ILE A 52 15.40 -2.99 10.84
CA ILE A 52 16.44 -2.20 11.47
C ILE A 52 17.72 -2.25 10.60
N ASN A 53 18.22 -1.06 10.26
CA ASN A 53 19.46 -0.71 9.56
C ASN A 53 19.42 -0.70 8.02
N ASP A 54 18.85 0.37 7.48
CA ASP A 54 19.45 1.03 6.31
C ASP A 54 19.48 2.56 6.55
N THR A 55 20.59 3.04 7.13
CA THR A 55 20.98 4.46 7.11
C THR A 55 21.53 4.90 5.75
N SER A 56 21.25 4.14 4.68
CA SER A 56 21.48 4.60 3.32
C SER A 56 20.21 4.51 2.51
N SER A 57 19.65 5.68 2.24
CA SER A 57 18.93 5.96 1.01
C SER A 57 19.68 5.35 -0.18
N SER A 58 19.30 4.15 -0.61
CA SER A 58 19.60 3.70 -1.97
C SER A 58 18.33 3.09 -2.55
N PHE A 59 17.56 4.00 -3.14
CA PHE A 59 16.64 3.75 -4.24
C PHE A 59 17.37 2.93 -5.31
N ARG A 60 17.40 1.61 -5.15
CA ARG A 60 18.22 0.69 -5.95
C ARG A 60 17.61 0.30 -7.30
N THR A 61 16.57 0.98 -7.76
CA THR A 61 15.93 0.63 -9.05
C THR A 61 16.26 1.59 -10.20
N GLY A 62 17.05 2.65 -9.96
CA GLY A 62 17.48 3.58 -11.03
C GLY A 62 18.88 3.32 -11.62
N GLY A 63 19.79 2.72 -10.86
CA GLY A 63 21.22 2.69 -11.19
C GLY A 63 21.64 1.60 -12.20
N GLU A 64 21.04 0.42 -12.16
CA GLU A 64 21.43 -0.70 -13.04
C GLU A 64 21.03 -0.48 -14.51
N ILE A 65 19.94 0.25 -14.75
CA ILE A 65 19.44 0.56 -16.09
C ILE A 65 20.40 1.55 -16.78
N LEU A 66 20.85 2.58 -16.06
CA LEU A 66 21.80 3.57 -16.58
C LEU A 66 23.19 2.98 -16.86
N ALA A 67 23.64 2.00 -16.07
CA ALA A 67 24.91 1.30 -16.29
C ALA A 67 24.87 0.44 -17.58
N ARG A 68 23.75 -0.25 -17.84
CA ARG A 68 23.55 -1.01 -19.09
C ARG A 68 23.39 -0.12 -20.32
N LEU A 69 22.76 1.05 -20.16
CA LEU A 69 22.67 2.06 -21.23
C LEU A 69 24.05 2.63 -21.61
N ARG A 70 24.94 2.85 -20.63
CA ARG A 70 26.29 3.40 -20.86
C ARG A 70 27.22 2.44 -21.60
N ASP A 71 27.15 1.14 -21.28
CA ASP A 71 28.00 0.12 -21.91
C ASP A 71 27.54 -0.22 -23.33
N GLY A 72 26.24 -0.13 -23.61
CA GLY A 72 25.67 -0.27 -24.96
C GLY A 72 26.01 0.90 -25.90
N TYR A 73 26.03 2.14 -25.37
CA TYR A 73 26.37 3.34 -26.16
C TYR A 73 27.83 3.41 -26.61
N ARG A 74 28.74 2.68 -25.93
CA ARG A 74 30.18 2.73 -26.20
C ARG A 74 30.63 1.85 -27.38
N LYS A 75 29.77 0.96 -27.87
CA LYS A 75 30.11 -0.05 -28.90
C LYS A 75 29.40 0.16 -30.25
N MET A 76 28.65 1.24 -30.43
CA MET A 76 27.82 1.43 -31.63
C MET A 76 28.53 2.33 -32.67
N PRO A 77 28.68 1.89 -33.93
CA PRO A 77 29.24 2.72 -34.99
C PRO A 77 28.29 3.89 -35.33
N LEU A 78 28.87 5.07 -35.52
CA LEU A 78 28.17 6.36 -35.74
C LEU A 78 27.17 6.36 -36.91
N THR A 79 27.29 5.41 -37.84
CA THR A 79 26.40 5.25 -39.01
C THR A 79 25.00 4.73 -38.64
N ALA A 80 24.84 4.05 -37.51
CA ALA A 80 23.55 3.52 -37.07
C ALA A 80 22.60 4.59 -36.48
N ILE A 81 23.15 5.75 -36.06
CA ILE A 81 22.37 6.84 -35.47
C ILE A 81 21.52 7.55 -36.55
N GLN A 82 21.95 7.55 -37.81
CA GLN A 82 21.22 8.23 -38.90
C GLN A 82 19.94 7.50 -39.33
N LEU A 83 19.86 6.18 -39.19
CA LEU A 83 18.66 5.40 -39.52
C LEU A 83 17.57 5.51 -38.42
N TYR A 84 17.89 6.11 -37.28
CA TYR A 84 17.05 6.17 -36.08
C TYR A 84 16.11 7.37 -36.02
N TYR A 85 16.25 8.38 -36.89
CA TYR A 85 15.41 9.59 -36.84
C TYR A 85 13.97 9.41 -37.38
N ASN A 86 13.56 8.19 -37.74
CA ASN A 86 12.17 7.90 -38.09
C ASN A 86 11.39 7.46 -36.84
N LYS A 87 10.53 8.37 -36.32
CA LYS A 87 9.83 8.30 -35.02
C LYS A 87 9.05 7.00 -34.75
N THR A 88 8.76 6.19 -35.75
CA THR A 88 8.07 4.90 -35.63
C THR A 88 8.98 3.78 -35.10
N GLY A 89 10.28 3.81 -35.42
CA GLY A 89 11.26 2.79 -35.02
C GLY A 89 11.58 2.82 -33.52
N LEU A 90 11.57 4.01 -32.91
CA LEU A 90 11.89 4.24 -31.50
C LEU A 90 10.96 3.48 -30.56
N ARG A 91 9.64 3.45 -30.87
CA ARG A 91 8.64 2.73 -30.07
C ARG A 91 8.76 1.22 -30.22
N SER A 92 9.12 0.75 -31.42
CA SER A 92 9.30 -0.68 -31.70
C SER A 92 10.58 -1.21 -31.07
N LEU A 93 11.67 -0.45 -31.17
CA LEU A 93 12.94 -0.73 -30.51
C LEU A 93 12.78 -0.65 -28.99
N PHE A 94 12.06 0.33 -28.46
CA PHE A 94 11.77 0.40 -27.03
C PHE A 94 11.01 -0.84 -26.56
N ARG A 95 9.99 -1.32 -27.29
CA ARG A 95 9.25 -2.56 -26.99
C ARG A 95 10.09 -3.84 -27.08
N PHE A 96 11.00 -3.88 -28.06
CA PHE A 96 11.89 -5.02 -28.29
C PHE A 96 13.03 -5.07 -27.25
N LEU A 97 13.63 -3.92 -26.91
CA LEU A 97 14.69 -3.80 -25.91
C LEU A 97 14.17 -3.90 -24.47
N SER A 98 12.92 -3.49 -24.21
CA SER A 98 12.31 -3.67 -22.89
C SER A 98 11.89 -5.11 -22.62
N GLY A 99 11.75 -5.95 -23.66
CA GLY A 99 10.97 -7.18 -23.57
C GLY A 99 9.52 -6.84 -23.24
N ALA A 100 8.55 -7.37 -23.97
CA ALA A 100 7.17 -7.26 -23.48
C ALA A 100 7.14 -7.83 -22.04
N PRO A 101 6.65 -7.09 -21.02
CA PRO A 101 6.57 -7.61 -19.68
C PRO A 101 5.80 -8.93 -19.77
N LYS A 102 6.48 -10.03 -19.43
CA LYS A 102 5.87 -11.35 -19.49
C LYS A 102 4.75 -11.34 -18.46
N GLU A 103 3.51 -11.16 -18.90
CA GLU A 103 2.35 -11.24 -18.02
C GLU A 103 2.35 -12.63 -17.39
N LEU A 104 2.49 -12.67 -16.07
CA LEU A 104 2.52 -13.93 -15.35
C LEU A 104 1.09 -14.48 -15.27
N PRO A 105 0.91 -15.81 -15.32
CA PRO A 105 -0.41 -16.38 -15.14
C PRO A 105 -0.95 -16.06 -13.73
N PRO A 106 -2.28 -16.03 -13.53
CA PRO A 106 -2.86 -15.89 -12.20
C PRO A 106 -2.45 -17.05 -11.30
N CYS A 107 -2.29 -16.79 -10.01
CA CYS A 107 -1.97 -17.85 -9.05
C CYS A 107 -3.13 -18.85 -8.91
N LEU A 108 -2.79 -20.13 -8.76
CA LEU A 108 -3.76 -21.19 -8.54
C LEU A 108 -4.43 -21.03 -7.17
N PHE A 109 -5.74 -21.26 -7.13
CA PHE A 109 -6.51 -21.33 -5.90
C PHE A 109 -7.30 -22.65 -5.87
N PRO A 110 -7.15 -23.49 -4.82
CA PRO A 110 -6.26 -23.32 -3.67
C PRO A 110 -4.77 -23.53 -4.03
N PRO A 111 -3.83 -22.91 -3.30
CA PRO A 111 -2.39 -23.18 -3.45
C PRO A 111 -2.05 -24.66 -3.18
N ARG A 112 -1.11 -25.22 -3.94
CA ARG A 112 -0.75 -26.65 -3.86
C ARG A 112 0.04 -27.02 -2.60
N ASN A 113 0.77 -26.07 -2.01
CA ASN A 113 1.75 -26.33 -0.94
C ASN A 113 1.19 -26.01 0.47
N LEU A 114 -0.10 -26.25 0.69
CA LEU A 114 -0.74 -26.07 1.99
C LEU A 114 -0.54 -27.32 2.84
N VAL A 115 0.10 -27.16 4.01
CA VAL A 115 0.43 -28.27 4.94
C VAL A 115 -0.69 -28.49 5.98
N GLY A 116 -1.64 -27.56 6.09
CA GLY A 116 -2.70 -27.61 7.11
C GLY A 116 -2.23 -27.05 8.44
N GLN A 117 -2.33 -27.85 9.51
CA GLN A 117 -1.92 -27.45 10.86
C GLN A 117 -0.43 -27.09 10.90
N ILE A 118 -0.09 -25.98 11.56
CA ILE A 118 1.28 -25.49 11.69
C ILE A 118 1.65 -25.51 13.17
N SER A 119 2.80 -26.11 13.49
CA SER A 119 3.38 -26.02 14.82
C SER A 119 3.99 -24.64 15.03
N VAL A 120 3.65 -23.97 16.13
CA VAL A 120 4.12 -22.63 16.47
C VAL A 120 5.17 -22.73 17.56
N SER A 121 6.35 -22.16 17.30
CA SER A 121 7.38 -21.99 18.31
C SER A 121 7.20 -20.66 19.04
N TYR A 122 7.22 -20.69 20.38
CA TYR A 122 7.14 -19.48 21.20
C TYR A 122 8.51 -18.89 21.54
N GLN A 123 9.58 -19.45 20.96
CA GLN A 123 10.94 -18.99 21.25
C GLN A 123 11.27 -17.74 20.40
N SER A 124 11.58 -16.64 21.08
CA SER A 124 12.13 -15.44 20.43
C SER A 124 13.54 -15.72 19.90
N MET A 125 13.88 -15.09 18.77
CA MET A 125 15.20 -15.18 18.15
C MET A 125 15.80 -13.80 17.91
N SER A 126 17.06 -13.73 17.46
CA SER A 126 17.68 -12.45 17.09
C SER A 126 17.16 -11.96 15.72
N TRP A 127 17.16 -10.64 15.52
CA TRP A 127 16.78 -10.02 14.25
C TRP A 127 17.59 -10.56 13.07
N LYS A 128 18.93 -10.64 13.22
CA LYS A 128 19.83 -11.20 12.21
C LYS A 128 19.46 -12.64 11.80
N LYS A 129 19.03 -13.46 12.77
CA LYS A 129 18.59 -14.83 12.49
C LYS A 129 17.27 -14.82 11.71
N LEU A 130 16.31 -13.98 12.10
CA LEU A 130 15.02 -13.85 11.43
C LEU A 130 15.18 -13.38 9.97
N GLU A 131 16.03 -12.38 9.74
CA GLU A 131 16.41 -11.90 8.40
C GLU A 131 16.99 -13.01 7.52
N SER A 132 17.91 -13.79 8.09
CA SER A 132 18.55 -14.90 7.36
C SER A 132 17.59 -16.03 6.99
N LEU A 133 16.47 -16.18 7.70
CA LEU A 133 15.45 -17.20 7.43
C LEU A 133 14.46 -16.77 6.33
N HIS A 134 14.28 -15.47 6.12
CA HIS A 134 13.27 -14.91 5.23
C HIS A 134 13.90 -14.06 4.12
N THR A 135 14.87 -14.62 3.40
CA THR A 135 15.62 -13.94 2.34
C THR A 135 14.78 -13.53 1.12
N GLU A 136 13.62 -14.15 0.93
CA GLU A 136 12.69 -13.79 -0.14
C GLU A 136 11.85 -12.54 0.18
N VAL A 137 11.82 -12.10 1.44
CA VAL A 137 11.05 -10.93 1.87
C VAL A 137 11.83 -9.66 1.53
N ASP A 138 11.20 -8.79 0.75
CA ASP A 138 11.75 -7.50 0.38
C ASP A 138 11.87 -6.57 1.61
N PRO A 139 12.81 -5.61 1.59
CA PRO A 139 12.92 -4.58 2.63
C PRO A 139 11.57 -3.92 2.96
N GLY A 140 11.32 -3.71 4.26
CA GLY A 140 10.05 -3.21 4.75
C GLY A 140 8.94 -4.27 4.87
N GLY A 141 9.29 -5.56 4.88
CA GLY A 141 8.37 -6.65 5.22
C GLY A 141 7.36 -6.96 4.12
N LYS A 142 7.76 -6.81 2.85
CA LYS A 142 6.90 -7.02 1.68
C LYS A 142 7.27 -8.31 0.96
N TRP A 143 6.29 -8.98 0.40
CA TRP A 143 6.54 -10.16 -0.43
C TRP A 143 5.44 -10.35 -1.48
N ARG A 144 5.82 -10.94 -2.61
CA ARG A 144 4.89 -11.33 -3.67
C ARG A 144 5.41 -12.56 -4.40
N PRO A 145 4.52 -13.41 -4.94
CA PRO A 145 4.95 -14.56 -5.74
C PRO A 145 5.69 -14.10 -7.01
N HIS A 146 6.77 -14.80 -7.34
CA HIS A 146 7.58 -14.52 -8.54
C HIS A 146 7.12 -15.27 -9.79
N ASN A 147 6.34 -16.34 -9.63
CA ASN A 147 5.95 -17.25 -10.71
C ASN A 147 4.49 -17.08 -11.18
N CYS A 148 3.70 -16.31 -10.45
CA CYS A 148 2.29 -16.05 -10.77
C CYS A 148 1.87 -14.67 -10.24
N THR A 149 0.77 -14.14 -10.77
CA THR A 149 0.16 -12.91 -10.25
C THR A 149 -0.90 -13.26 -9.20
N SER A 150 -0.67 -12.82 -7.96
CA SER A 150 -1.64 -13.01 -6.88
C SER A 150 -2.87 -12.13 -7.11
N PRO A 151 -4.11 -12.68 -6.98
CA PRO A 151 -5.31 -11.86 -6.96
C PRO A 151 -5.47 -11.07 -5.65
N TYR A 152 -4.72 -11.45 -4.60
CA TYR A 152 -4.81 -10.83 -3.28
C TYR A 152 -3.63 -9.90 -3.03
N ARG A 153 -3.94 -8.64 -2.70
CA ARG A 153 -2.98 -7.61 -2.30
C ARG A 153 -3.35 -7.09 -0.91
N VAL A 154 -2.57 -7.43 0.10
CA VAL A 154 -2.96 -7.27 1.51
C VAL A 154 -1.96 -6.38 2.26
N ALA A 155 -2.48 -5.40 2.98
CA ALA A 155 -1.73 -4.66 3.98
C ALA A 155 -2.09 -5.18 5.37
N ILE A 156 -1.10 -5.71 6.11
CA ILE A 156 -1.30 -6.24 7.46
C ILE A 156 -0.84 -5.17 8.44
N ILE A 157 -1.77 -4.61 9.19
CA ILE A 157 -1.49 -3.56 10.18
C ILE A 157 -1.36 -4.22 11.55
N VAL A 158 -0.19 -4.11 12.16
CA VAL A 158 0.13 -4.69 13.46
C VAL A 158 0.24 -3.54 14.47
N PRO A 159 -0.77 -3.33 15.33
CA PRO A 159 -0.62 -2.40 16.45
C PRO A 159 0.45 -2.94 17.40
N TYR A 160 1.38 -2.08 17.79
CA TYR A 160 2.56 -2.47 18.56
C TYR A 160 2.82 -1.52 19.71
N ARG A 161 3.19 -2.09 20.85
CA ARG A 161 3.67 -1.37 22.04
C ARG A 161 4.56 -2.29 22.86
N ASP A 162 5.85 -1.98 22.95
CA ASP A 162 6.79 -2.59 23.91
C ASP A 162 6.71 -4.13 24.04
N ARG A 163 6.66 -4.83 22.90
CA ARG A 163 6.51 -6.30 22.84
C ARG A 163 7.39 -6.90 21.75
N ILE A 164 8.67 -6.55 21.77
CA ILE A 164 9.59 -6.87 20.67
C ILE A 164 9.73 -8.38 20.42
N ASP A 165 9.72 -9.19 21.47
CA ASP A 165 9.85 -10.64 21.34
C ASP A 165 8.60 -11.28 20.72
N HIS A 166 7.41 -10.80 21.07
CA HIS A 166 6.17 -11.25 20.40
C HIS A 166 6.16 -10.86 18.94
N LEU A 167 6.68 -9.67 18.59
CA LEU A 167 6.79 -9.25 17.19
C LEU A 167 7.71 -10.18 16.40
N LYS A 168 8.87 -10.57 16.96
CA LYS A 168 9.78 -11.52 16.29
C LYS A 168 9.14 -12.89 16.10
N ILE A 169 8.43 -13.40 17.12
CA ILE A 169 7.69 -14.66 17.03
C ILE A 169 6.62 -14.57 15.94
N PHE A 170 5.86 -13.47 15.91
CA PHE A 170 4.84 -13.21 14.90
C PHE A 170 5.43 -13.22 13.48
N LEU A 171 6.48 -12.43 13.24
CA LEU A 171 7.12 -12.32 11.93
C LEU A 171 7.65 -13.67 11.43
N ASN A 172 8.31 -14.44 12.32
CA ASN A 172 8.86 -15.76 12.01
C ASN A 172 7.79 -16.75 11.48
N HIS A 173 6.54 -16.64 11.94
CA HIS A 173 5.47 -17.57 11.53
C HIS A 173 4.59 -17.00 10.42
N ILE A 174 4.33 -15.69 10.42
CA ILE A 174 3.38 -15.09 9.48
C ILE A 174 3.95 -15.02 8.06
N HIS A 175 5.26 -14.78 7.89
CA HIS A 175 5.89 -14.76 6.58
C HIS A 175 5.67 -16.08 5.81
N PRO A 176 6.09 -17.25 6.32
CA PRO A 176 5.89 -18.51 5.61
C PRO A 176 4.41 -18.92 5.50
N PHE A 177 3.56 -18.49 6.44
CA PHE A 177 2.12 -18.71 6.35
C PHE A 177 1.52 -18.03 5.11
N LEU A 178 1.81 -16.73 4.92
CA LEU A 178 1.28 -15.94 3.80
C LEU A 178 1.93 -16.32 2.45
N GLN A 179 3.23 -16.66 2.47
CA GLN A 179 3.96 -17.11 1.29
C GLN A 179 3.36 -18.39 0.70
N LYS A 180 3.03 -19.38 1.55
CA LYS A 180 2.36 -20.63 1.14
C LYS A 180 0.97 -20.38 0.54
N GLN A 181 0.31 -19.29 0.95
CA GLN A 181 -0.98 -18.87 0.41
C GLN A 181 -0.87 -18.10 -0.90
N LEU A 182 0.35 -17.81 -1.39
CA LEU A 182 0.63 -17.02 -2.60
C LEU A 182 -0.02 -15.62 -2.58
N ILE A 183 -0.09 -15.00 -1.40
CA ILE A 183 -0.67 -13.65 -1.21
C ILE A 183 0.43 -12.61 -1.42
N ALA A 184 0.17 -11.55 -2.21
CA ALA A 184 1.06 -10.39 -2.22
C ALA A 184 0.75 -9.53 -0.98
N TYR A 185 1.70 -9.36 -0.07
CA TYR A 185 1.46 -8.68 1.20
C TYR A 185 2.56 -7.68 1.59
N GLY A 186 2.22 -6.77 2.50
CA GLY A 186 3.15 -5.96 3.27
C GLY A 186 2.71 -5.87 4.72
N ILE A 187 3.66 -5.97 5.65
CA ILE A 187 3.42 -5.88 7.09
C ILE A 187 3.84 -4.48 7.58
N TYR A 188 2.93 -3.81 8.27
CA TYR A 188 3.09 -2.45 8.80
C TYR A 188 2.94 -2.48 10.32
N VAL A 189 4.04 -2.31 11.03
CA VAL A 189 4.04 -2.26 12.49
C VAL A 189 3.82 -0.81 12.92
N ILE A 190 2.74 -0.55 13.64
CA ILE A 190 2.35 0.79 14.08
C ILE A 190 2.61 0.92 15.57
N GLU A 191 3.64 1.66 15.93
CA GLU A 191 4.01 1.90 17.32
C GLU A 191 3.13 2.97 17.98
N GLN A 192 2.60 2.65 19.16
CA GLN A 192 1.88 3.62 19.98
C GLN A 192 2.89 4.55 20.68
N VAL A 193 3.01 5.78 20.20
CA VAL A 193 3.68 6.87 20.93
C VAL A 193 2.74 7.50 21.95
N CYS A 194 3.08 7.43 23.24
CA CYS A 194 2.31 8.09 24.30
C CYS A 194 2.56 9.61 24.26
N ASN A 195 1.64 10.38 23.69
CA ASN A 195 1.53 11.82 23.97
C ASN A 195 0.11 12.12 24.47
N VAL A 196 -0.11 12.02 25.77
CA VAL A 196 -1.32 12.55 26.42
C VAL A 196 -0.94 13.25 27.72
N SER A 197 -0.35 14.43 27.60
CA SER A 197 -0.52 15.47 28.61
C SER A 197 -1.93 16.05 28.42
N ARG A 198 -2.94 15.40 29.01
CA ARG A 198 -4.17 16.12 29.34
C ARG A 198 -3.83 17.00 30.53
N ASP A 199 -3.37 18.21 30.25
CA ASP A 199 -3.49 19.28 31.24
C ASP A 199 -4.98 19.40 31.55
N LYS A 200 -5.29 19.18 32.82
CA LYS A 200 -6.63 19.11 33.37
C LYS A 200 -6.93 20.41 34.10
#